data_AF-A0A9P6YS36-F1
#
_entry.id   AF-A0A9P6YS36-F1
#
_cell.length_a   1.000
_cell.length_b   1.000
_cell.length_c   1.000
_cell.angle_alpha   90.00
_cell.angle_beta   90.00
_cell.angle_gamma   90.00
#
_symmetry.space_group_name_H-M   'P 1'
#
loop_
_entity.id
_entity.type
_entity.pdbx_description
1 polymer ?
#
loop_
_entity_poly.entity_id
_entity_poly.type
_entity_poly.pdbx_seq_one_letter_code
_entity_poly.pdbx_strand_id
1 'polypeptide(L)'
;MVSCQVCNDAESKYKCPKCRLQYCSLVCFKKHKESSCSTNQQEDQNASQFRKDIKTVGDPDDEEPSRLAPEDLRKLLQSDAIHEFLEYSQIREFVKKVDSSPAPEKLLDALRSEDSVFDDFTQKLVEITFKEKLERLQKEGK
;
A
#
# COMPACT_ATOMS: atom_id res chain seq x y z
N MET A 1 3.68 38.16 9.14
CA MET A 1 3.58 38.75 7.79
C MET A 1 4.21 37.78 6.82
N VAL A 2 3.46 37.29 5.82
CA VAL A 2 4.00 36.29 4.87
C VAL A 2 4.21 36.97 3.53
N SER A 3 5.43 36.92 3.00
CA SER A 3 5.79 37.50 1.71
C SER A 3 5.29 36.65 0.54
N CYS A 4 5.14 37.26 -0.62
CA CYS A 4 4.77 36.62 -1.87
C CYS A 4 5.81 35.57 -2.25
N GLN A 5 5.44 34.31 -2.32
CA GLN A 5 6.36 33.22 -2.69
C GLN A 5 6.73 33.21 -4.19
N VAL A 6 6.22 34.17 -4.98
CA VAL A 6 6.55 34.33 -6.41
C VAL A 6 7.59 35.42 -6.64
N CYS A 7 7.47 36.56 -5.96
CA CYS A 7 8.39 37.69 -6.14
C CYS A 7 9.21 38.04 -4.90
N ASN A 8 8.86 37.51 -3.72
CA ASN A 8 9.45 37.79 -2.40
C ASN A 8 9.54 39.26 -1.98
N ASP A 9 8.96 40.17 -2.78
CA ASP A 9 9.13 41.62 -2.64
C ASP A 9 7.98 42.29 -1.88
N ALA A 10 6.76 41.73 -1.98
CA ALA A 10 5.56 42.28 -1.37
C ALA A 10 4.87 41.28 -0.44
N GLU A 11 4.05 41.78 0.48
CA GLU A 11 3.22 40.93 1.35
C GLU A 11 2.16 40.16 0.54
N SER A 12 1.97 38.89 0.89
CA SER A 12 0.98 38.02 0.28
C SER A 12 -0.44 38.44 0.65
N LYS A 13 -1.26 38.73 -0.37
CA LYS A 13 -2.69 39.06 -0.19
C LYS A 13 -3.63 37.91 -0.54
N TYR A 14 -3.17 36.95 -1.34
CA TYR A 14 -4.00 35.91 -1.90
C TYR A 14 -3.30 34.55 -1.85
N LYS A 15 -4.09 33.48 -2.00
CA LYS A 15 -3.62 32.09 -1.95
C LYS A 15 -4.14 31.31 -3.15
N CYS A 16 -3.28 30.51 -3.78
CA CYS A 16 -3.68 29.67 -4.91
C CYS A 16 -4.53 28.49 -4.41
N PRO A 17 -5.72 28.21 -5.00
CA PRO A 17 -6.54 27.08 -4.57
C PRO A 17 -5.96 25.71 -4.93
N LYS A 18 -5.04 25.64 -5.91
CA LYS A 18 -4.47 24.37 -6.41
C LYS A 18 -3.24 23.89 -5.64
N CYS A 19 -2.35 24.81 -5.29
CA CYS A 19 -1.05 24.51 -4.67
C CYS A 19 -0.86 25.19 -3.31
N ARG A 20 -1.86 25.96 -2.85
CA ARG A 20 -1.84 26.71 -1.58
C ARG A 20 -0.73 27.77 -1.47
N LEU A 21 0.00 28.05 -2.55
CA LEU A 21 1.06 29.06 -2.62
C LEU A 21 0.50 30.48 -2.43
N GLN A 22 1.21 31.30 -1.65
CA GLN A 22 0.80 32.65 -1.27
C GLN A 22 1.43 33.71 -2.18
N TYR A 23 0.59 34.60 -2.72
CA TYR A 23 1.01 35.59 -3.71
C TYR A 23 0.42 36.98 -3.45
N CYS A 24 1.08 38.03 -3.95
CA CYS A 24 0.67 39.42 -3.71
C CYS A 24 -0.33 39.97 -4.73
N SER A 25 -0.30 39.51 -5.99
CA SER A 25 -1.13 40.07 -7.07
C SER A 25 -1.40 39.10 -8.23
N LEU A 26 -2.33 39.46 -9.12
CA LEU A 26 -2.64 38.69 -10.33
C LEU A 26 -1.43 38.49 -11.26
N VAL A 27 -0.45 39.41 -11.24
CA VAL A 27 0.80 39.26 -11.99
C VAL A 27 1.60 38.07 -11.46
N CYS A 28 1.70 37.95 -10.13
CA CYS A 28 2.34 36.81 -9.49
C CYS A 28 1.54 35.51 -9.68
N PHE A 29 0.21 35.58 -9.72
CA PHE A 29 -0.63 34.41 -10.05
C PHE A 29 -0.36 33.87 -11.46
N LYS A 30 -0.24 34.75 -12.47
CA LYS A 30 0.06 34.34 -13.85
C LYS A 30 1.46 33.74 -13.98
N LYS A 31 2.47 34.40 -13.40
CA LYS A 31 3.85 33.86 -13.34
C LYS A 31 3.89 32.49 -12.67
N HIS A 32 3.22 32.37 -11.51
CA HIS A 32 3.09 31.09 -10.82
C HIS A 32 2.41 30.01 -11.68
N LYS A 33 1.31 30.36 -12.36
CA LYS A 33 0.58 29.44 -13.24
C LYS A 33 1.43 28.92 -14.40
N GLU A 34 2.29 29.77 -14.95
CA GLU A 34 3.17 29.43 -16.07
C GLU A 34 4.42 28.65 -15.63
N SER A 35 5.01 29.01 -14.49
CA SER A 35 6.30 28.44 -14.05
C SER A 35 6.19 27.20 -13.16
N SER A 36 5.17 27.08 -12.30
CA SER A 36 5.17 26.05 -11.24
C SER A 36 3.86 25.91 -10.46
N CYS A 37 2.70 26.00 -11.12
CA CYS A 37 1.43 25.65 -10.48
C CYS A 37 1.22 24.14 -10.57
N SER A 38 2.08 23.40 -9.87
CA SER A 38 1.88 21.99 -9.62
C SER A 38 0.65 21.87 -8.73
N THR A 39 -0.41 21.23 -9.23
CA THR A 39 -1.47 20.68 -8.40
C THR A 39 -0.80 20.01 -7.21
N ASN A 40 -1.24 20.32 -6.00
CA ASN A 40 -0.70 19.70 -4.79
C ASN A 40 -1.07 18.22 -4.74
N GLN A 41 -0.48 17.41 -5.62
CA GLN A 41 0.01 16.10 -5.23
C GLN A 41 1.26 16.39 -4.40
N GLN A 42 1.03 16.75 -3.15
CA GLN A 42 1.91 16.31 -2.09
C GLN A 42 1.86 14.77 -2.12
N GLU A 43 2.62 14.17 -3.04
CA GLU A 43 3.45 13.04 -2.68
C GLU A 43 4.47 13.66 -1.71
N ASP A 44 4.29 13.63 -0.40
CA ASP A 44 4.41 12.42 0.40
C ASP A 44 5.14 11.30 -0.36
N GLN A 45 6.42 11.58 -0.66
CA GLN A 45 7.38 10.57 -1.09
C GLN A 45 7.76 9.61 0.06
N ASN A 46 6.83 9.34 0.98
CA ASN A 46 6.96 8.28 1.98
C ASN A 46 5.73 7.36 2.10
N ALA A 47 4.64 7.60 1.37
CA ALA A 47 3.44 6.76 1.48
C ALA A 47 2.72 6.44 0.15
N SER A 48 3.38 6.55 -1.00
CA SER A 48 2.76 6.24 -2.30
C SER A 48 3.70 5.51 -3.26
N GLN A 49 4.28 4.40 -2.83
CA GLN A 49 4.70 3.37 -3.79
C GLN A 49 3.47 2.53 -4.13
N PHE A 50 2.96 2.76 -5.34
CA PHE A 50 2.36 1.72 -6.17
C PHE A 50 1.20 0.95 -5.53
N ARG A 51 0.05 1.60 -5.35
CA ARG A 51 -1.20 0.89 -5.69
C ARG A 51 -1.30 0.88 -7.21
N LYS A 52 -0.62 -0.07 -7.86
CA LYS A 52 -1.19 -0.62 -9.09
C LYS A 52 -2.62 -0.98 -8.70
N ASP A 53 -3.60 -0.52 -9.47
CA ASP A 53 -4.92 -1.11 -9.54
C ASP A 53 -4.80 -2.60 -9.17
N ILE A 54 -5.32 -2.96 -8.00
CA ILE A 54 -5.71 -4.34 -7.74
C ILE A 54 -6.79 -4.58 -8.79
N LYS A 55 -6.36 -5.02 -9.97
CA LYS A 55 -7.20 -5.84 -10.81
C LYS A 55 -7.44 -7.05 -9.94
N THR A 56 -8.56 -7.05 -9.21
CA THR A 56 -9.17 -8.26 -8.73
C THR A 56 -9.26 -9.16 -9.96
N VAL A 57 -8.34 -10.10 -10.09
CA VAL A 57 -8.30 -11.05 -11.20
C VAL A 57 -9.46 -11.98 -10.96
N GLY A 58 -10.65 -11.61 -11.44
CA GLY A 58 -11.88 -12.39 -11.32
C GLY A 58 -13.07 -11.55 -10.85
N ASP A 59 -14.23 -11.91 -11.37
CA ASP A 59 -15.54 -11.36 -11.05
C ASP A 59 -15.78 -11.36 -9.51
N PRO A 60 -16.44 -10.34 -8.93
CA PRO A 60 -16.79 -10.34 -7.51
C PRO A 60 -17.75 -11.47 -7.10
N ASP A 61 -18.37 -12.17 -8.06
CA ASP A 61 -19.27 -13.31 -7.84
C ASP A 61 -18.55 -14.69 -7.92
N ASP A 62 -17.25 -14.71 -8.22
CA ASP A 62 -16.47 -15.95 -8.25
C ASP A 62 -16.00 -16.30 -6.82
N GLU A 63 -16.76 -17.17 -6.14
CA GLU A 63 -16.39 -17.82 -4.89
C GLU A 63 -15.24 -18.82 -5.10
N GLU A 64 -14.10 -18.34 -5.60
CA GLU A 64 -12.91 -19.15 -5.79
C GLU A 64 -12.41 -19.59 -4.39
N PRO A 65 -12.37 -20.90 -4.08
CA PRO A 65 -12.07 -21.41 -2.74
C PRO A 65 -10.63 -21.12 -2.26
N SER A 66 -9.80 -20.55 -3.13
CA SER A 66 -8.43 -20.05 -2.91
C SER A 66 -8.36 -18.57 -2.50
N ARG A 67 -9.44 -17.78 -2.68
CA ARG A 67 -9.49 -16.39 -2.25
C ARG A 67 -9.80 -16.30 -0.75
N LEU A 68 -9.05 -15.45 -0.05
CA LEU A 68 -9.29 -15.20 1.38
C LEU A 68 -10.60 -14.43 1.58
N ALA A 69 -11.43 -14.88 2.51
CA ALA A 69 -12.63 -14.17 2.89
C ALA A 69 -12.30 -12.99 3.84
N PRO A 70 -13.18 -11.99 3.97
CA PRO A 70 -12.98 -10.87 4.89
C PRO A 70 -12.78 -11.32 6.36
N GLU A 71 -13.36 -12.46 6.73
CA GLU A 71 -13.17 -13.10 8.03
C GLU A 71 -11.74 -13.60 8.25
N ASP A 72 -11.10 -14.17 7.23
CA ASP A 72 -9.72 -14.64 7.32
C ASP A 72 -8.75 -13.46 7.45
N LEU A 73 -9.01 -12.37 6.74
CA LEU A 73 -8.24 -11.13 6.87
C LEU A 73 -8.35 -10.53 8.30
N ARG A 74 -9.52 -10.65 8.95
CA ARG A 74 -9.69 -10.21 10.34
C ARG A 74 -8.89 -11.08 11.31
N LYS A 75 -8.84 -12.40 11.10
CA LYS A 75 -8.03 -13.32 11.91
C LYS A 75 -6.55 -12.98 11.81
N LEU A 76 -6.07 -12.68 10.60
CA LEU A 76 -4.70 -12.23 10.37
C LEU A 76 -4.40 -10.91 11.12
N LEU A 77 -5.33 -9.95 11.10
CA LEU A 77 -5.18 -8.66 11.78
C LEU A 77 -5.11 -8.80 13.31
N GLN A 78 -5.79 -9.80 13.89
CA GLN A 78 -5.81 -10.03 15.34
C GLN A 78 -4.67 -10.93 15.84
N SER A 79 -3.89 -11.52 14.93
CA SER A 79 -2.83 -12.46 15.28
C SER A 79 -1.52 -11.72 15.60
N ASP A 80 -1.16 -11.69 16.88
CA ASP A 80 0.08 -11.07 17.36
C ASP A 80 1.33 -11.67 16.70
N ALA A 81 1.31 -12.98 16.43
CA ALA A 81 2.38 -13.66 15.70
C ALA A 81 2.61 -13.09 14.29
N ILE A 82 1.53 -12.73 13.57
CA ILE A 82 1.65 -12.11 12.25
C ILE A 82 2.24 -10.71 12.35
N HIS A 83 1.88 -9.95 13.39
CA HIS A 83 2.48 -8.65 13.63
C HIS A 83 3.98 -8.76 13.94
N GLU A 84 4.39 -9.74 14.76
CA GLU A 84 5.81 -10.01 15.05
C GLU A 84 6.60 -10.30 13.77
N PHE A 85 6.07 -11.14 12.86
CA PHE A 85 6.71 -11.36 11.56
C PHE A 85 6.77 -10.09 10.68
N LEU A 86 5.74 -9.25 10.75
CA LEU A 86 5.70 -7.98 10.01
C LEU A 86 6.62 -6.91 10.59
N GLU A 87 7.16 -7.07 11.82
CA GLU A 87 8.17 -6.17 12.37
C GLU A 87 9.50 -6.29 11.62
N TYR A 88 9.83 -7.48 11.11
CA TYR A 88 11.03 -7.72 10.30
C TYR A 88 10.96 -6.94 8.98
N SER A 89 11.98 -6.14 8.71
CA SER A 89 12.07 -5.33 7.48
C SER A 89 12.12 -6.19 6.21
N GLN A 90 12.78 -7.35 6.26
CA GLN A 90 12.87 -8.27 5.14
C GLN A 90 11.51 -8.82 4.71
N ILE A 91 10.63 -9.16 5.66
CA ILE A 91 9.28 -9.67 5.37
C ILE A 91 8.46 -8.60 4.66
N ARG A 92 8.50 -7.35 5.13
CA ARG A 92 7.81 -6.23 4.47
C ARG A 92 8.33 -5.96 3.07
N GLU A 93 9.65 -6.08 2.86
CA GLU A 93 10.27 -5.92 1.55
C GLU A 93 9.87 -7.04 0.60
N PHE A 94 9.88 -8.28 1.07
CA PHE A 94 9.46 -9.47 0.34
C PHE A 94 8.00 -9.40 -0.07
N VAL A 95 7.09 -9.03 0.84
CA VAL A 95 5.67 -8.84 0.51
C VAL A 95 5.48 -7.77 -0.57
N LYS A 96 6.17 -6.62 -0.46
CA LYS A 96 6.13 -5.58 -1.50
C LYS A 96 6.69 -6.05 -2.84
N LYS A 97 7.76 -6.84 -2.81
CA LYS A 97 8.41 -7.39 -3.99
C LYS A 97 7.51 -8.38 -4.71
N VAL A 98 6.80 -9.24 -3.96
CA VAL A 98 5.79 -10.16 -4.49
C VAL A 98 4.62 -9.37 -5.10
N ASP A 99 4.06 -8.41 -4.37
CA ASP A 99 2.91 -7.61 -4.81
C ASP A 99 3.17 -6.81 -6.10
N SER A 100 4.39 -6.27 -6.24
CA SER A 100 4.75 -5.47 -7.41
C SER A 100 5.24 -6.31 -8.61
N SER A 101 5.50 -7.61 -8.43
CA SER A 101 6.10 -8.50 -9.42
C SER A 101 5.11 -8.90 -10.54
N PRO A 102 5.57 -8.99 -11.81
CA PRO A 102 4.75 -9.55 -12.89
C PRO A 102 4.55 -11.08 -12.78
N ALA A 103 5.33 -11.77 -11.94
CA ALA A 103 5.23 -13.22 -11.72
C ALA A 103 5.28 -13.52 -10.21
N PRO A 104 4.18 -13.28 -9.48
CA PRO A 104 4.15 -13.39 -8.02
C PRO A 104 4.37 -14.83 -7.53
N GLU A 105 3.81 -15.84 -8.21
CA GLU A 105 3.91 -17.26 -7.80
C GLU A 105 5.36 -17.75 -7.78
N LYS A 106 6.10 -17.56 -8.88
CA LYS A 106 7.51 -17.97 -8.97
C LYS A 106 8.40 -17.25 -7.97
N LEU A 107 8.11 -15.97 -7.71
CA LEU A 107 8.87 -15.17 -6.77
C LEU A 107 8.58 -15.58 -5.33
N LEU A 108 7.33 -15.94 -5.03
CA LEU A 108 6.93 -16.49 -3.74
C LEU A 108 7.67 -17.80 -3.45
N ASP A 109 7.69 -18.75 -4.38
CA ASP A 109 8.42 -20.02 -4.21
C ASP A 109 9.92 -19.82 -4.02
N ALA A 110 10.51 -18.88 -4.77
CA ALA A 110 11.92 -18.53 -4.63
C ALA A 110 12.22 -17.95 -3.24
N LEU A 111 11.41 -17.00 -2.77
CA LEU A 111 11.60 -16.36 -1.47
C LEU A 111 11.41 -17.33 -0.30
N ARG A 112 10.43 -18.25 -0.38
CA ARG A 112 10.25 -19.31 0.61
C ARG A 112 11.44 -20.26 0.67
N SER A 113 12.09 -20.53 -0.47
CA SER A 113 13.28 -21.37 -0.50
C SER A 113 14.55 -20.63 -0.06
N GLU A 114 14.60 -19.32 -0.26
CA GLU A 114 15.75 -18.47 0.06
C GLU A 114 15.80 -18.09 1.54
N ASP A 115 14.65 -17.79 2.14
CA ASP A 115 14.56 -17.28 3.52
C ASP A 115 13.61 -18.13 4.38
N SER A 116 14.16 -18.75 5.42
CA SER A 116 13.41 -19.61 6.33
C SER A 116 12.43 -18.83 7.22
N VAL A 117 12.70 -17.56 7.50
CA VAL A 117 11.80 -16.71 8.30
C VAL A 117 10.56 -16.35 7.48
N PHE A 118 10.74 -16.07 6.19
CA PHE A 118 9.63 -15.85 5.26
C PHE A 118 8.82 -17.11 5.01
N ASP A 119 9.44 -18.29 4.92
CA ASP A 119 8.69 -19.55 4.85
C ASP A 119 7.83 -19.76 6.09
N ASP A 120 8.38 -19.57 7.30
CA ASP A 120 7.62 -19.68 8.55
C ASP A 120 6.46 -18.68 8.60
N PHE A 121 6.69 -17.44 8.15
CA PHE A 121 5.63 -16.44 8.00
C PHE A 121 4.52 -16.91 7.04
N THR A 122 4.86 -17.44 5.86
CA THR A 122 3.86 -17.95 4.91
C THR A 122 3.11 -19.16 5.46
N GLN A 123 3.80 -20.05 6.17
CA GLN A 123 3.20 -21.19 6.83
C GLN A 123 2.24 -20.73 7.94
N LYS A 124 2.58 -19.67 8.67
CA LYS A 124 1.73 -19.07 9.69
C LYS A 124 0.49 -18.41 9.11
N LEU A 125 0.62 -17.72 7.97
CA LEU A 125 -0.52 -17.19 7.23
C LEU A 125 -1.47 -18.32 6.84
N VAL A 126 -0.96 -19.41 6.26
CA VAL A 126 -1.76 -20.57 5.88
C VAL A 126 -2.40 -21.22 7.10
N GLU A 127 -1.68 -21.35 8.21
CA GLU A 127 -2.23 -21.90 9.45
C GLU A 127 -3.43 -21.07 9.91
N ILE A 128 -3.37 -19.74 9.89
CA ILE A 128 -4.44 -18.88 10.42
C ILE A 128 -5.65 -18.84 9.48
N THR A 129 -5.44 -18.81 8.17
CA THR A 129 -6.52 -18.67 7.20
C THR A 129 -7.15 -20.00 6.80
N PHE A 130 -6.39 -21.10 6.82
CA PHE A 130 -6.88 -22.42 6.43
C PHE A 130 -7.09 -23.40 7.60
N LYS A 131 -6.83 -23.00 8.87
CA LYS A 131 -7.03 -23.87 10.05
C LYS A 131 -8.40 -24.53 10.06
N GLU A 132 -9.45 -23.73 9.95
CA GLU A 132 -10.82 -24.22 10.04
C GLU A 132 -11.19 -25.14 8.87
N LYS A 133 -10.63 -24.89 7.68
CA LYS A 133 -10.88 -25.71 6.48
C LYS A 133 -10.18 -27.07 6.61
N LEU A 134 -8.96 -27.11 7.16
CA LEU A 134 -8.24 -28.34 7.52
C LEU A 134 -8.94 -29.12 8.65
N GLU A 135 -9.38 -28.43 9.70
CA GLU A 135 -10.08 -29.06 10.84
C GLU A 135 -11.46 -29.61 10.45
N ARG A 136 -12.17 -28.99 9.49
CA ARG A 136 -13.42 -29.51 8.93
C ARG A 136 -13.19 -30.76 8.07
N LEU A 137 -12.19 -30.74 7.19
CA LEU A 137 -11.81 -31.92 6.38
C LEU A 137 -11.38 -33.12 7.25
N GLN A 138 -10.71 -32.87 8.38
CA GLN A 138 -10.34 -33.93 9.34
C GLN A 138 -11.54 -34.49 10.13
N LYS A 139 -12.63 -33.72 10.28
CA LYS A 139 -13.86 -34.18 10.93
C LYS A 139 -14.81 -34.91 9.99
N GLU A 140 -14.81 -34.57 8.70
CA GLU A 140 -15.65 -35.24 7.69
C GLU A 140 -15.07 -36.59 7.22
N GLY A 141 -13.81 -36.87 7.54
CA GLY A 141 -13.14 -38.15 7.26
C GLY A 141 -13.26 -39.21 8.36
N LYS A 142 -14.14 -39.04 9.36
CA LYS A 142 -14.30 -39.98 10.49
C LYS A 142 -15.73 -40.48 10.65
#